data_AF-A0A494YTG0-F1
#
_entry.id   AF-A0A494YTG0-F1
#
_cell.length_a   1.000
_cell.length_b   1.000
_cell.length_c   1.000
_cell.angle_alpha   90.00
_cell.angle_beta   90.00
_cell.angle_gamma   90.00
#
_symmetry.space_group_name_H-M   'P 1'
#
loop_
_entity.id
_entity.type
_entity.pdbx_description
1 polymer ?
#
loop_
_entity_poly.entity_id
_entity_poly.type
_entity_poly.pdbx_seq_one_letter_code
_entity_poly.pdbx_strand_id
1 'polypeptide(L)' 'MKAKVAGTTNPEQAKYEIAEEIGVPLKEGYNGKLTSEEAGKVGGRLGGNMVKELVRMAQENLKNK' A
#
# COMPACT_ATOMS: atom_id res chain seq x y z
N MET A 1 13.25 -14.99 -2.66
CA MET A 1 12.66 -15.10 -1.30
C MET A 1 11.85 -13.87 -0.86
N LYS A 2 12.14 -12.63 -1.30
CA LYS A 2 11.30 -11.45 -0.96
C LYS A 2 9.92 -11.38 -1.66
N ALA A 3 9.76 -12.06 -2.80
CA ALA A 3 8.52 -12.04 -3.59
C ALA A 3 7.39 -12.94 -3.05
N LYS A 4 7.66 -13.87 -2.12
CA LYS A 4 6.68 -14.86 -1.64
C LYS A 4 5.98 -14.48 -0.33
N VAL A 5 6.40 -13.39 0.31
CA VAL A 5 5.91 -12.97 1.65
C VAL A 5 4.91 -11.81 1.55
N ALA A 6 4.73 -11.20 0.38
CA ALA A 6 3.98 -9.94 0.28
C ALA A 6 2.46 -10.11 0.10
N GLY A 7 1.93 -11.25 -0.35
CA GLY A 7 0.48 -11.43 -0.48
C GLY A 7 -0.27 -10.35 -1.29
N THR A 8 0.43 -9.50 -2.04
CA THR A 8 -0.15 -8.42 -2.86
C THR A 8 0.23 -8.66 -4.31
N THR A 9 -0.81 -8.75 -5.13
CA THR A 9 -0.78 -9.15 -6.54
C THR A 9 -0.29 -8.05 -7.47
N ASN A 10 -0.29 -6.76 -7.06
CA ASN A 10 0.46 -5.67 -7.71
C ASN A 10 0.26 -4.33 -6.94
N PRO A 11 1.19 -3.87 -6.08
CA PRO A 11 1.07 -2.58 -5.38
C PRO A 11 0.86 -1.38 -6.31
N GLU A 12 1.34 -1.47 -7.55
CA GLU A 12 1.22 -0.39 -8.53
C GLU A 12 -0.21 -0.14 -8.99
N GLN A 13 -1.09 -1.14 -8.92
CA GLN A 13 -2.50 -0.98 -9.29
C GLN A 13 -3.34 -0.54 -8.08
N ALA A 14 -3.06 -1.12 -6.90
CA ALA A 14 -3.76 -0.80 -5.66
C ALA A 14 -3.69 0.69 -5.28
N LYS A 15 -2.61 1.40 -5.62
CA LYS A 15 -2.49 2.84 -5.34
C LYS A 15 -3.55 3.68 -6.07
N TYR A 16 -3.98 3.28 -7.27
CA TYR A 16 -5.00 4.01 -8.03
C TYR A 16 -6.39 3.75 -7.47
N GLU A 17 -6.71 2.51 -7.13
CA GLU A 17 -7.96 2.14 -6.46
C GLU A 17 -8.14 2.88 -5.12
N ILE A 18 -7.08 2.91 -4.29
CA ILE A 18 -7.09 3.64 -3.02
C ILE A 18 -7.26 5.14 -3.26
N ALA A 19 -6.58 5.69 -4.28
CA ALA A 19 -6.69 7.12 -4.59
C ALA A 19 -8.13 7.49 -5.00
N GLU A 20 -8.79 6.66 -5.82
CA GLU A 20 -10.19 6.82 -6.19
C GLU A 20 -11.12 6.77 -4.97
N GLU A 21 -10.93 5.80 -4.08
CA GLU A 21 -11.72 5.66 -2.84
C GLU A 21 -11.63 6.91 -1.94
N ILE A 22 -10.47 7.57 -1.92
CA ILE A 22 -10.23 8.75 -1.07
C ILE A 22 -10.35 10.08 -1.79
N GLY A 23 -10.75 10.08 -3.06
CA GLY A 23 -10.93 11.29 -3.86
C GLY A 23 -9.63 12.03 -4.17
N VAL A 24 -8.49 11.35 -4.19
CA VAL A 24 -7.19 11.93 -4.60
C VAL A 24 -7.01 11.73 -6.11
N PRO A 25 -6.74 12.78 -6.91
CA PRO A 25 -6.65 12.70 -8.36
C PRO A 25 -5.29 12.14 -8.83
N LEU A 26 -4.90 10.98 -8.30
CA LEU A 26 -3.70 10.24 -8.71
C LEU A 26 -3.98 9.54 -10.05
N LYS A 27 -3.09 9.72 -11.02
CA LYS A 27 -3.20 9.14 -12.35
C LYS A 27 -1.89 8.53 -12.83
N GLU A 28 -1.94 7.76 -13.90
CA GLU A 28 -0.72 7.34 -14.59
C GLU A 28 0.03 8.55 -15.17
N GLY A 29 1.36 8.52 -15.11
CA GLY A 29 2.22 9.59 -15.58
C GLY A 29 2.40 10.72 -14.57
N TYR A 30 2.30 11.98 -15.03
CA TYR A 30 2.70 13.14 -14.25
C TYR A 30 1.63 13.60 -13.25
N ASN A 31 2.02 13.60 -11.97
CA ASN A 31 1.19 14.01 -10.83
C ASN A 31 1.74 15.23 -10.09
N GLY A 32 2.55 16.09 -10.73
CA GLY A 32 3.20 17.21 -10.02
C GLY A 32 2.28 18.31 -9.48
N LYS A 33 0.97 18.20 -9.70
CA LYS A 33 -0.04 19.04 -9.04
C LYS A 33 -0.58 18.43 -7.73
N LEU A 34 -0.30 17.14 -7.45
CA LEU A 34 -0.64 16.54 -6.18
C LEU A 34 0.19 17.19 -5.08
N THR A 35 -0.46 17.55 -4.01
CA THR A 35 0.20 17.99 -2.79
C THR A 35 0.90 16.79 -2.13
N SER A 36 1.96 17.08 -1.36
CA SER A 36 2.63 16.06 -0.55
C SER A 36 1.67 15.37 0.42
N GLU A 37 0.65 16.08 0.91
CA GLU A 37 -0.37 15.54 1.79
C GLU A 37 -1.25 14.50 1.06
N GLU A 38 -1.71 14.79 -0.16
CA GLU A 38 -2.50 13.85 -0.96
C GLU A 38 -1.70 12.59 -1.31
N ALA A 39 -0.46 12.76 -1.76
CA ALA A 39 0.45 11.64 -2.03
C ALA A 39 0.72 10.82 -0.75
N GLY A 40 0.90 11.50 0.39
CA GLY A 40 1.06 10.87 1.71
C GLY A 40 -0.16 10.08 2.15
N LYS A 41 -1.38 10.57 1.90
CA LYS A 41 -2.64 9.85 2.21
C LYS A 41 -2.75 8.54 1.43
N VAL A 42 -2.46 8.56 0.13
CA VAL A 42 -2.47 7.34 -0.71
C VAL A 42 -1.39 6.36 -0.25
N GLY A 43 -0.14 6.83 -0.15
CA GLY A 43 0.99 5.98 0.24
C GLY A 43 0.86 5.42 1.65
N GLY A 44 0.33 6.21 2.59
CA GLY A 44 0.09 5.80 3.97
C GLY A 44 -0.98 4.71 4.09
N ARG A 45 -2.11 4.83 3.37
CA ARG A 45 -3.14 3.79 3.34
C ARG A 45 -2.62 2.49 2.74
N LEU A 46 -1.92 2.57 1.60
CA LEU A 46 -1.35 1.40 0.92
C LEU A 46 -0.27 0.74 1.78
N GLY A 47 0.76 1.51 2.15
CA GLY A 47 1.92 1.04 2.91
C GLY A 47 1.57 0.57 4.31
N GLY A 48 0.72 1.31 5.03
CA GLY A 48 0.31 0.98 6.40
C GLY A 48 -0.42 -0.36 6.48
N ASN A 49 -1.35 -0.62 5.56
CA ASN A 49 -2.07 -1.89 5.50
C ASN A 49 -1.13 -3.06 5.18
N MET A 50 -0.20 -2.89 4.24
CA MET A 50 0.82 -3.91 3.94
C MET A 50 1.70 -4.22 5.15
N VAL A 51 2.22 -3.20 5.84
CA VAL A 51 3.08 -3.40 7.02
C VAL A 51 2.29 -4.07 8.15
N LYS A 52 1.05 -3.66 8.39
CA LYS A 52 0.19 -4.29 9.41
C LYS A 52 0.00 -5.78 9.14
N GLU A 53 -0.22 -6.14 7.88
CA GLU A 53 -0.39 -7.53 7.47
C GLU A 53 0.91 -8.34 7.59
N LEU A 54 2.05 -7.76 7.21
CA LEU A 54 3.36 -8.39 7.41
C LEU A 54 3.65 -8.65 8.89
N VAL A 55 3.30 -7.71 9.77
CA VAL A 55 3.44 -7.89 11.22
C VAL A 55 2.53 -9.02 11.72
N ARG A 56 1.26 -9.07 11.26
CA ARG A 56 0.33 -10.14 11.61
C ARG A 56 0.88 -11.52 11.22
N MET A 57 1.34 -11.67 9.98
CA MET A 57 1.95 -12.91 9.49
C MET A 57 3.19 -13.31 10.31
N ALA A 58 4.05 -12.34 10.67
CA ALA A 58 5.22 -12.59 11.50
C ALA A 58 4.83 -13.09 12.90
N GLN A 59 3.80 -12.48 13.52
CA GLN A 59 3.29 -12.90 14.82
C GLN A 59 2.70 -14.32 14.79
N GLU A 60 1.98 -14.68 13.73
CA GLU A 60 1.43 -16.04 13.56
C GLU A 60 2.54 -17.09 13.41
N ASN A 61 3.58 -16.78 12.65
CA ASN A 61 4.75 -17.65 12.52
C ASN A 61 5.51 -17.85 13.83
N LEU A 62 5.50 -16.87 14.73
CA LEU A 62 6.08 -17.01 16.07
C LEU A 62 5.23 -17.88 17.00
N LYS A 63 3.90 -17.86 16.86
CA LYS A 63 2.99 -18.72 17.65
C LYS A 63 3.02 -20.17 17.21
N ASN A 64 3.36 -20.44 15.96
CA ASN A 64 3.45 -21.78 15.38
C ASN A 64 4.84 -22.44 15.57
N LYS A 65 5.69 -21.85 16.42
CA LYS A 65 6.96 -22.42 16.90
C LYS A 65 6.80 -22.86 18.35
#